data_AF-A0A6N9DFT8-F1
#
_entry.id   AF-A0A6N9DFT8-F1
#
_cell.length_a   1.000
_cell.length_b   1.000
_cell.length_c   1.000
_cell.angle_alpha   90.00
_cell.angle_beta   90.00
_cell.angle_gamma   90.00
#
_symmetry.space_group_name_H-M   'P 1'
#
loop_
_entity.id
_entity.type
_entity.pdbx_description
1 polymer ?
#
loop_
_entity_poly.entity_id
_entity_poly.type
_entity_poly.pdbx_seq_one_letter_code
_entity_poly.pdbx_strand_id
1 'polypeptide(L)' 'VEWWSVLEAFLLFRLFDIVKPLGIRRLEAIPNGWGIMLDDLAAGVLAAIVINAAILIANLVI' A
#
# COMPACT_ATOMS: atom_id res chain seq x y z
N VAL A 1 3.88 -7.63 17.45
CA VAL A 1 4.25 -7.21 16.09
C VAL A 1 5.38 -8.12 15.67
N GLU A 2 5.11 -9.00 14.71
CA GLU A 2 6.15 -9.84 14.14
C GLU A 2 6.98 -9.01 13.15
N TRP A 3 8.30 -9.02 13.29
CA TRP A 3 9.20 -8.24 12.42
C TRP A 3 9.07 -8.64 10.94
N TRP A 4 8.69 -9.88 10.67
CA TRP A 4 8.48 -10.38 9.32
C TRP A 4 7.28 -9.71 8.63
N SER A 5 6.18 -9.52 9.35
CA SER A 5 4.99 -8.82 8.84
C SER A 5 5.27 -7.35 8.55
N VAL A 6 6.20 -6.72 9.29
CA VAL A 6 6.66 -5.35 9.00
C VAL A 6 7.42 -5.32 7.68
N LEU A 7 8.31 -6.28 7.45
CA LEU A 7 9.06 -6.40 6.20
C LEU A 7 8.11 -6.63 5.01
N GLU A 8 7.15 -7.54 5.15
CA GLU A 8 6.13 -7.83 4.12
C GLU A 8 5.31 -6.58 3.79
N ALA A 9 4.82 -5.87 4.80
CA ALA A 9 4.06 -4.63 4.61
C ALA A 9 4.89 -3.55 3.92
N PHE A 10 6.17 -3.41 4.29
CA PHE A 10 7.09 -2.44 3.68
C PHE A 10 7.36 -2.77 2.20
N LEU A 11 7.59 -4.04 1.87
CA LEU A 11 7.82 -4.46 0.49
C LEU A 11 6.57 -4.26 -0.38
N LEU A 12 5.38 -4.58 0.15
CA LEU A 12 4.10 -4.33 -0.50
C LEU A 12 3.87 -2.83 -0.74
N PHE A 13 4.13 -2.01 0.27
CA PHE A 13 4.06 -0.55 0.15
C PHE A 13 4.98 -0.05 -0.97
N ARG A 14 6.25 -0.48 -1.03
CA ARG A 14 7.16 -0.06 -2.09
C ARG A 14 6.76 -0.55 -3.46
N LEU A 15 6.23 -1.77 -3.57
CA LEU A 15 5.68 -2.23 -4.84
C LEU A 15 4.55 -1.32 -5.33
N PHE A 16 3.63 -0.92 -4.45
CA PHE A 16 2.50 -0.06 -4.82
C PHE A 16 2.88 1.39 -5.08
N ASP A 17 3.85 1.92 -4.36
CA ASP A 17 4.40 3.25 -4.62
C ASP A 17 5.13 3.32 -5.97
N ILE A 18 5.82 2.24 -6.38
CA ILE A 18 6.48 2.19 -7.71
C ILE A 18 5.48 1.97 -8.84
N VAL A 19 4.59 0.98 -8.69
CA VAL A 19 3.65 0.56 -9.75
C VAL A 19 2.48 1.52 -9.87
N LYS A 20 2.07 2.15 -8.77
CA LYS A 20 0.92 3.04 -8.68
C LYS A 20 -0.37 2.45 -9.28
N PRO A 21 -0.81 1.26 -8.81
CA PRO A 21 -1.97 0.58 -9.35
C PRO A 21 -3.25 1.39 -9.11
N LEU A 22 -4.33 1.09 -9.85
CA LEU A 22 -5.64 1.74 -9.72
C LEU A 22 -5.66 3.24 -10.03
N GLY A 23 -4.62 3.75 -10.69
CA GLY A 23 -4.58 5.14 -11.13
C GLY A 23 -4.28 6.14 -10.01
N ILE A 24 -3.69 5.70 -8.89
CA ILE A 24 -3.28 6.59 -7.79
C ILE A 24 -2.30 7.67 -8.24
N ARG A 25 -1.57 7.44 -9.35
CA ARG A 25 -0.72 8.46 -10.01
C ARG A 25 -1.46 9.75 -10.40
N ARG A 26 -2.80 9.72 -10.48
CA ARG A 26 -3.61 10.94 -10.70
C ARG A 26 -3.56 11.90 -9.51
N LEU A 27 -3.25 11.42 -8.31
CA LEU A 27 -3.12 12.24 -7.11
C LEU A 27 -1.94 13.22 -7.22
N GLU A 28 -0.89 12.87 -7.97
CA GLU A 28 0.25 13.76 -8.24
C GLU A 28 -0.15 15.08 -8.92
N ALA A 29 -1.32 15.14 -9.57
CA ALA A 29 -1.82 16.37 -10.19
C ALA A 29 -2.26 17.44 -9.17
N ILE A 30 -2.33 17.10 -7.88
CA ILE A 30 -2.72 18.04 -6.82
C ILE A 30 -1.53 18.97 -6.51
N PRO A 31 -1.71 20.30 -6.61
CA PRO A 31 -0.63 21.26 -6.48
C PRO A 31 -0.08 21.38 -5.05
N ASN A 32 1.06 22.07 -4.92
CA ASN A 32 1.71 22.43 -3.66
C ASN A 32 2.24 21.24 -2.83
N GLY A 33 2.65 20.14 -3.49
CA GLY A 33 3.27 18.98 -2.84
C GLY A 33 2.28 18.01 -2.18
N TRP A 34 1.01 18.39 -2.07
CA TRP A 34 -0.06 17.51 -1.58
C TRP A 34 -0.22 16.25 -2.43
N GLY A 35 -0.01 16.36 -3.74
CA GLY A 35 -0.14 15.22 -4.64
C GLY A 35 0.83 14.08 -4.35
N ILE A 36 2.07 14.41 -3.98
CA ILE A 36 3.09 13.42 -3.60
C ILE A 36 2.68 12.74 -2.30
N MET A 37 2.29 13.53 -1.29
CA MET A 37 1.91 12.99 0.01
C MET A 37 0.66 12.10 -0.05
N LEU A 38 -0.32 12.47 -0.88
CA LEU A 38 -1.53 11.69 -1.10
C LEU A 38 -1.26 10.40 -1.89
N ASP A 39 -0.34 10.44 -2.84
CA ASP A 39 0.08 9.27 -3.59
C ASP A 39 0.78 8.24 -2.69
N ASP A 40 1.72 8.67 -1.84
CA ASP A 40 2.32 7.86 -0.78
C ASP A 40 1.25 7.28 0.17
N LEU A 41 0.30 8.12 0.61
CA LEU A 41 -0.77 7.68 1.51
C LEU A 41 -1.67 6.62 0.85
N ALA A 42 -2.00 6.79 -0.43
CA ALA A 42 -2.80 5.84 -1.19
C ALA A 42 -2.08 4.49 -1.38
N ALA A 43 -0.77 4.51 -1.68
CA ALA A 43 0.05 3.30 -1.72
C ALA A 43 0.06 2.59 -0.36
N GLY A 44 0.15 3.33 0.75
CA GLY A 44 0.06 2.81 2.12
C GLY A 44 -1.27 2.12 2.42
N VAL A 45 -2.39 2.74 2.05
CA VAL A 45 -3.73 2.16 2.23
C VAL A 45 -3.89 0.89 1.41
N LEU A 46 -3.42 0.87 0.15
CA LEU A 46 -3.47 -0.33 -0.69
C LEU A 46 -2.64 -1.46 -0.10
N ALA A 47 -1.44 -1.16 0.41
CA ALA A 47 -0.59 -2.15 1.08
C ALA A 47 -1.29 -2.76 2.29
N ALA A 48 -1.91 -1.92 3.12
CA ALA A 48 -2.68 -2.36 4.27
C ALA A 48 -3.87 -3.24 3.88
N ILE A 49 -4.64 -2.87 2.85
CA ILE A 49 -5.79 -3.67 2.38
C ILE A 49 -5.31 -5.04 1.91
N VAL A 50 -4.26 -5.09 1.09
CA VAL A 50 -3.77 -6.35 0.51
C VAL A 50 -3.19 -7.27 1.58
N ILE A 51 -2.37 -6.76 2.51
CA ILE A 51 -1.79 -7.62 3.55
C ILE A 51 -2.87 -8.15 4.51
N ASN A 52 -3.85 -7.33 4.89
CA ASN A 52 -4.96 -7.78 5.73
C ASN A 52 -5.86 -8.79 5.00
N ALA A 53 -6.11 -8.59 3.70
CA ALA A 53 -6.85 -9.55 2.89
C ALA A 53 -6.10 -10.89 2.78
N ALA A 54 -4.78 -10.86 2.58
CA ALA A 54 -3.96 -12.07 2.53
C ALA A 54 -3.97 -12.83 3.86
N ILE A 55 -3.84 -12.12 4.99
CA ILE A 55 -3.92 -12.72 6.33
C ILE A 55 -5.31 -13.30 6.57
N LEU A 56 -6.38 -12.58 6.21
CA LEU A 56 -7.75 -13.06 6.34
C LEU A 56 -7.97 -14.35 5.54
N ILE A 57 -7.53 -14.39 4.28
CA ILE A 57 -7.64 -15.57 3.43
C ILE A 57 -6.84 -16.74 4.01
N ALA A 58 -5.61 -16.51 4.48
CA ALA A 58 -4.80 -17.55 5.10
C ALA A 58 -5.49 -18.17 6.32
N ASN A 59 -6.10 -17.34 7.18
CA ASN A 59 -6.85 -17.79 8.35
C ASN A 59 -8.16 -18.52 8.02
N LEU A 60 -8.72 -18.33 6.82
CA LEU A 60 -9.92 -19.05 6.36
C LEU A 60 -9.58 -20.41 5.75
N VAL A 61 -8.35 -20.59 5.27
CA VAL A 61 -7.90 -21.80 4.56
C VAL A 61 -7.19 -22.79 5.51
N ILE A 62 -6.54 -22.28 6.55
CA ILE A 62 -5.82 -23.06 7.59
C ILE A 62 -6.75 -23.30 8.78
#